data_AF-A0A971X0G6-F1
#
_entry.id   AF-A0A971X0G6-F1
#
_cell.length_a   1.000
_cell.length_b   1.000
_cell.length_c   1.000
_cell.angle_alpha   90.00
_cell.angle_beta   90.00
_cell.angle_gamma   90.00
#
_symmetry.space_group_name_H-M   'P 1'
#
loop_
_entity.id
_entity.type
_entity.pdbx_description
1 polymer ?
#
loop_
_entity_poly.entity_id
_entity_poly.type
_entity_poly.pdbx_seq_one_letter_code
_entity_poly.pdbx_strand_id
1 'polypeptide(L)'
;MKVSLKKWVASGSPWVWLNAGAVAISVVLVLGLLGVIASRGLVHFWPSSLQEYQYTDQQGAQMAVLGERVQREQVTAEQIRNAGLPVPEGQDILDRQLIKVGNRELYGSDFRWVLEHQLSDLHYPKQAVALERREWGNFYGYIVGIKENGQLIAEQTPTDNDLWSEVLQRTERATAIYQKIKNLEGGAIGAINYELEQLRLEERRLQLKGQDTAQNLAELKAQKSVLQAEYASQEAELMALYTPFKRDSLLLMTADGQQKEVNFSEIVRLYQPNALSLWQKIQHYILKLVEFVSDDPREANTEGGIFPAIFGTVLMVMMMSLIVTPFGVIAAVYLREYASQGVVTRIIRIAVNNLAGVPSIVYGVFGLGFFVYFLGGSLDQLFYAPALPSPTFGTPGLLWASLTLALLTLPVVIVAT
;
A
#
# COMPACT_ATOMS: atom_id res chain seq x y z
N MET A 1 -11.36 -31.06 -51.15
CA MET A 1 -10.12 -30.67 -51.88
C MET A 1 -8.93 -30.79 -50.93
N LYS A 2 -7.91 -31.58 -51.27
CA LYS A 2 -6.65 -31.62 -50.51
C LYS A 2 -5.78 -30.45 -50.99
N VAL A 3 -5.59 -29.42 -50.16
CA VAL A 3 -4.71 -28.29 -50.46
C VAL A 3 -3.26 -28.74 -50.25
N SER A 4 -2.38 -28.49 -51.21
CA SER A 4 -0.93 -28.73 -51.08
C SER A 4 -0.32 -27.78 -50.04
N LEU A 5 0.61 -28.28 -49.22
CA LEU A 5 1.33 -27.49 -48.20
C LEU A 5 1.93 -26.20 -48.79
N LYS A 6 2.49 -26.26 -50.01
CA LYS A 6 3.06 -25.09 -50.69
C LYS A 6 2.01 -24.02 -51.01
N LYS A 7 0.78 -24.43 -51.38
CA LYS A 7 -0.33 -23.50 -51.63
C LYS A 7 -0.90 -22.94 -50.33
N TRP A 8 -0.92 -23.71 -49.25
CA TRP A 8 -1.35 -23.25 -47.93
C TRP A 8 -0.36 -22.25 -47.31
N VAL A 9 0.95 -22.47 -47.47
CA VAL A 9 1.96 -21.49 -47.02
C VAL A 9 1.87 -20.20 -47.82
N ALA A 10 1.71 -20.30 -49.14
CA ALA A 10 1.56 -19.13 -50.01
C ALA A 10 0.27 -18.34 -49.75
N SER A 11 -0.79 -18.94 -49.17
CA SER A 11 -2.03 -18.24 -48.84
C SER A 11 -1.93 -17.36 -47.59
N GLY A 12 -0.81 -17.37 -46.87
CA GLY A 12 -0.60 -16.60 -45.64
C GLY A 12 -1.39 -17.11 -44.43
N SER A 13 -2.26 -18.10 -44.62
CA SER A 13 -3.07 -18.71 -43.56
C SER A 13 -2.26 -19.26 -42.37
N PRO A 14 -1.06 -19.86 -42.54
CA PRO A 14 -0.25 -20.30 -41.40
C PRO A 14 0.15 -19.14 -40.47
N TRP A 15 0.43 -17.96 -41.02
CA TRP A 15 0.80 -16.78 -40.23
C TRP A 15 -0.37 -16.26 -39.41
N VAL A 16 -1.59 -16.33 -39.96
CA VAL A 16 -2.82 -15.98 -39.22
C VAL A 16 -3.03 -16.95 -38.05
N TRP A 17 -2.90 -18.26 -38.28
CA TRP A 17 -3.00 -19.26 -37.22
C TRP A 17 -1.88 -19.13 -36.18
N LEU A 18 -0.67 -18.79 -36.61
CA LEU A 18 0.46 -18.55 -35.71
C LEU A 18 0.23 -17.32 -34.84
N ASN A 19 -0.24 -16.21 -35.41
CA ASN A 19 -0.57 -15.00 -34.64
C ASN A 19 -1.75 -15.23 -33.69
N ALA A 20 -2.82 -15.88 -34.17
CA ALA A 20 -3.96 -16.25 -33.32
C ALA A 20 -3.53 -17.18 -32.17
N GLY A 21 -2.66 -18.16 -32.46
CA GLY A 21 -2.05 -19.03 -31.46
C GLY A 21 -1.19 -18.26 -30.46
N ALA A 22 -0.36 -17.32 -30.93
CA ALA A 22 0.49 -16.49 -30.07
C ALA A 22 -0.35 -15.58 -29.15
N VAL A 23 -1.43 -14.97 -29.66
CA VAL A 23 -2.37 -14.16 -28.86
C VAL A 23 -3.07 -15.05 -27.83
N ALA A 24 -3.57 -16.22 -28.23
CA ALA A 24 -4.21 -17.16 -27.31
C ALA A 24 -3.26 -17.59 -26.19
N ILE A 25 -2.01 -17.96 -26.51
CA ILE A 25 -0.98 -18.29 -25.53
C ILE A 25 -0.74 -17.10 -24.60
N SER A 26 -0.64 -15.88 -25.13
CA SER A 26 -0.42 -14.66 -24.33
C SER A 26 -1.57 -14.42 -23.35
N VAL A 27 -2.82 -14.59 -23.77
CA VAL A 27 -4.00 -14.48 -22.90
C VAL A 27 -3.98 -15.56 -21.82
N VAL A 28 -3.69 -16.81 -22.17
CA VAL A 28 -3.57 -17.91 -21.19
C VAL A 28 -2.46 -17.62 -20.18
N LEU A 29 -1.30 -17.11 -20.63
CA LEU A 29 -0.19 -16.74 -19.75
C LEU A 29 -0.57 -15.59 -18.81
N VAL A 30 -1.24 -14.55 -19.31
CA VAL A 30 -1.69 -13.41 -18.49
C VAL A 30 -2.70 -13.88 -17.46
N LEU A 31 -3.73 -14.63 -17.86
CA LEU A 31 -4.73 -15.16 -16.94
C LEU A 31 -4.11 -16.16 -15.94
N GLY A 32 -3.17 -16.99 -16.40
CA GLY A 32 -2.41 -17.90 -15.55
C GLY A 32 -1.58 -17.15 -14.51
N LEU A 33 -0.84 -16.12 -14.91
CA LEU A 33 -0.07 -15.27 -14.02
C LEU A 33 -0.98 -14.56 -13.00
N LEU A 34 -2.09 -13.96 -13.45
CA LEU A 34 -3.07 -13.34 -12.57
C LEU A 34 -3.66 -14.34 -11.59
N GLY A 35 -3.95 -15.57 -12.03
CA GLY A 35 -4.42 -16.66 -11.17
C GLY A 35 -3.38 -17.09 -10.12
N VAL A 36 -2.09 -17.15 -10.50
CA VAL A 36 -1.00 -17.43 -9.55
C VAL A 36 -0.85 -16.30 -8.54
N ILE A 37 -0.88 -15.04 -8.99
CA ILE A 37 -0.80 -13.87 -8.10
C ILE A 37 -1.98 -13.85 -7.15
N ALA A 38 -3.21 -14.06 -7.66
CA ALA A 38 -4.42 -14.08 -6.84
C ALA A 38 -4.39 -15.23 -5.82
N SER A 39 -4.03 -16.45 -6.24
CA SER A 39 -3.96 -17.60 -5.32
C SER A 39 -2.89 -17.45 -4.24
N ARG A 40 -1.76 -16.79 -4.54
CA ARG A 40 -0.72 -16.52 -3.55
C ARG A 40 -1.04 -15.31 -2.66
N GLY A 41 -1.67 -14.28 -3.21
CA GLY A 41 -1.97 -13.03 -2.50
C GLY A 41 -3.21 -13.12 -1.63
N LEU A 42 -4.32 -13.67 -2.14
CA LEU A 42 -5.59 -13.70 -1.42
C LEU A 42 -5.53 -14.52 -0.12
N VAL A 43 -4.69 -15.56 -0.07
CA VAL A 43 -4.49 -16.38 1.13
C VAL A 43 -4.01 -15.54 2.33
N HIS A 44 -3.34 -14.40 2.10
CA HIS A 44 -2.87 -13.52 3.16
C HIS A 44 -4.00 -12.91 4.02
N PHE A 45 -5.21 -12.77 3.49
CA PHE A 45 -6.35 -12.23 4.24
C PHE A 45 -7.04 -13.28 5.12
N TRP A 46 -6.66 -14.55 4.98
CA TRP A 46 -7.23 -15.63 5.77
C TRP A 46 -6.66 -15.62 7.19
N PRO A 47 -7.49 -15.63 8.25
CA PRO A 47 -7.02 -15.71 9.63
C PRO A 47 -6.49 -17.12 9.93
N SER A 48 -5.23 -17.33 9.60
CA SER A 48 -4.50 -18.57 9.79
C SER A 48 -4.41 -18.92 11.26
N SER A 49 -4.52 -20.21 11.57
CA SER A 49 -4.42 -20.69 12.94
C SER A 49 -3.02 -20.44 13.49
N LEU A 50 -2.95 -19.99 14.74
CA LEU A 50 -1.69 -19.87 15.47
C LEU A 50 -1.30 -21.22 16.03
N GLN A 51 -0.07 -21.61 15.79
CA GLN A 51 0.48 -22.90 16.19
C GLN A 51 1.62 -22.64 17.16
N GLU A 52 1.56 -23.31 18.30
CA GLU A 52 2.61 -23.28 19.31
C GLU A 52 3.42 -24.57 19.26
N TYR A 53 4.74 -24.43 19.37
CA TYR A 53 5.68 -25.53 19.37
C TYR A 53 6.79 -25.28 20.38
N GLN A 54 7.40 -26.37 20.84
CA GLN A 54 8.72 -26.33 21.44
C GLN A 54 9.78 -26.45 20.34
N TYR A 55 10.55 -25.39 20.15
CA TYR A 55 11.70 -25.33 19.25
C TYR A 55 12.98 -25.64 20.03
N THR A 56 13.73 -26.65 19.58
CA THR A 56 15.06 -26.95 20.14
C THR A 56 16.14 -26.33 19.26
N ASP A 57 16.93 -25.42 19.84
CA ASP A 57 18.05 -24.79 19.15
C ASP A 57 19.27 -25.71 19.03
N GLN A 58 20.35 -25.21 18.42
CA GLN A 58 21.58 -25.98 18.21
C GLN A 58 22.31 -26.34 19.51
N GLN A 59 22.10 -25.57 20.58
CA GLN A 59 22.71 -25.78 21.90
C GLN A 59 21.84 -26.69 22.78
N GLY A 60 20.72 -27.17 22.25
CA GLY A 60 19.75 -27.99 22.97
C GLY A 60 18.81 -27.18 23.86
N ALA A 61 18.83 -25.84 23.77
CA ALA A 61 17.89 -25.01 24.51
C ALA A 61 16.51 -25.11 23.86
N GLN A 62 15.49 -25.41 24.68
CA GLN A 62 14.11 -25.43 24.26
C GLN A 62 13.47 -24.07 24.49
N MET A 63 12.78 -23.57 23.48
CA MET A 63 11.99 -22.34 23.55
C MET A 63 10.63 -22.55 22.90
N ALA A 64 9.59 -22.05 23.54
CA ALA A 64 8.26 -22.06 22.96
C ALA A 64 8.16 -20.98 21.87
N VAL A 65 7.59 -21.33 20.73
CA VAL A 65 7.40 -20.44 19.59
C VAL A 65 5.95 -20.51 19.15
N LEU A 66 5.29 -19.36 19.10
CA LEU A 66 3.94 -19.19 18.57
C LEU A 66 4.01 -18.44 17.24
N GLY A 67 3.28 -18.91 16.24
CA GLY A 67 3.19 -18.20 14.97
C GLY A 67 2.26 -18.85 13.97
N GLU A 68 2.20 -18.29 12.76
CA GLU A 68 1.41 -18.80 11.65
C GLU A 68 2.31 -19.55 10.66
N ARG A 69 1.85 -20.71 10.16
CA ARG A 69 2.56 -21.42 9.09
C ARG A 69 2.31 -20.75 7.74
N VAL A 70 3.37 -20.23 7.13
CA VAL A 70 3.30 -19.55 5.84
C VAL A 70 3.59 -20.50 4.68
N GLN A 71 4.68 -21.26 4.80
CA GLN A 71 5.17 -22.13 3.73
C GLN A 71 5.86 -23.37 4.31
N ARG A 72 5.80 -24.48 3.59
CA ARG A 72 6.64 -25.67 3.80
C ARG A 72 7.41 -25.93 2.51
N GLU A 73 8.67 -26.27 2.65
CA GLU A 73 9.52 -26.64 1.52
C GLU A 73 10.55 -27.69 1.88
N GLN A 74 10.95 -28.43 0.85
CA GLN A 74 12.01 -29.43 0.94
C GLN A 74 13.34 -28.81 0.54
N VAL A 75 14.35 -29.04 1.37
CA VAL A 75 15.70 -28.52 1.21
C VAL A 75 16.70 -29.66 1.30
N THR A 76 17.81 -29.56 0.56
CA THR A 76 18.84 -30.60 0.63
C THR A 76 19.62 -30.46 1.93
N ALA A 77 20.07 -31.60 2.45
CA ALA A 77 20.95 -31.66 3.61
C ALA A 77 22.24 -30.84 3.41
N GLU A 78 22.74 -30.76 2.19
CA GLU A 78 23.91 -29.95 1.83
C GLU A 78 23.64 -28.45 2.01
N GLN A 79 22.48 -27.93 1.58
CA GLN A 79 22.12 -26.53 1.77
C GLN A 79 22.07 -26.14 3.26
N ILE A 80 21.53 -27.03 4.10
CA ILE A 80 21.42 -26.82 5.54
C ILE A 80 22.80 -26.89 6.23
N ARG A 81 23.65 -27.85 5.82
CA ARG A 81 25.05 -27.92 6.29
C ARG A 81 25.85 -26.69 5.90
N ASN A 82 25.70 -26.18 4.68
CA ASN A 82 26.37 -24.96 4.22
C ASN A 82 25.93 -23.71 4.98
N ALA A 83 24.71 -23.71 5.52
CA ALA A 83 24.20 -22.67 6.42
C ALA A 83 24.71 -22.82 7.87
N GLY A 84 25.54 -23.83 8.17
CA GLY A 84 26.08 -24.08 9.50
C GLY A 84 25.08 -24.71 10.48
N LEU A 85 23.99 -25.31 9.98
CA LEU A 85 22.99 -25.98 10.80
C LEU A 85 23.26 -27.50 10.86
N PRO A 86 23.10 -28.16 12.02
CA PRO A 86 23.24 -29.60 12.13
C PRO A 86 22.14 -30.31 11.34
N VAL A 87 22.49 -31.43 10.71
CA VAL A 87 21.58 -32.26 9.92
C VAL A 87 21.62 -33.69 10.45
N PRO A 88 20.46 -34.33 10.73
CA PRO A 88 20.39 -35.74 11.06
C PRO A 88 21.15 -36.64 10.07
N GLU A 89 21.87 -37.63 10.59
CA GLU A 89 22.60 -38.60 9.75
C GLU A 89 21.61 -39.42 8.89
N GLY A 90 21.99 -39.67 7.63
CA GLY A 90 21.21 -40.50 6.71
C GLY A 90 20.02 -39.80 6.02
N GLN A 91 19.85 -38.49 6.17
CA GLN A 91 18.84 -37.71 5.43
C GLN A 91 19.50 -36.85 4.35
N ASP A 92 19.07 -37.05 3.09
CA ASP A 92 19.49 -36.22 1.95
C ASP A 92 18.58 -35.00 1.73
N ILE A 93 17.32 -35.11 2.16
CA ILE A 93 16.28 -34.08 2.02
C ILE A 93 15.64 -33.88 3.39
N LEU A 94 15.45 -32.61 3.76
CA LEU A 94 14.77 -32.19 4.99
C LEU A 94 13.59 -31.29 4.66
N ASP A 95 12.56 -31.38 5.50
CA ASP A 95 11.46 -30.43 5.49
C ASP A 95 11.76 -29.23 6.40
N ARG A 96 11.57 -28.03 5.86
CA ARG A 96 11.59 -26.78 6.63
C ARG A 96 10.30 -26.00 6.44
N GLN A 97 9.93 -25.25 7.47
CA GLN A 97 8.74 -24.42 7.46
C GLN A 97 9.11 -22.96 7.69
N LEU A 98 8.45 -22.06 6.97
CA LEU A 98 8.48 -20.62 7.20
C LEU A 98 7.33 -20.28 8.14
N ILE A 99 7.67 -19.82 9.34
CA ILE A 99 6.71 -19.41 10.36
C ILE A 99 6.73 -17.90 10.47
N LYS A 100 5.57 -17.26 10.39
CA LYS A 100 5.39 -15.87 10.78
C LYS A 100 5.23 -15.84 12.29
N VAL A 101 6.29 -15.47 13.00
CA VAL A 101 6.32 -15.35 14.47
C VAL A 101 5.85 -13.97 14.94
N GLY A 102 5.76 -12.99 14.03
CA GLY A 102 5.43 -11.61 14.37
C GLY A 102 6.43 -11.03 15.37
N ASN A 103 5.97 -10.17 16.27
CA ASN A 103 6.73 -9.63 17.38
C ASN A 103 8.07 -9.02 16.92
N ARG A 104 8.09 -8.32 15.77
CA ARG A 104 9.30 -7.80 15.13
C ARG A 104 10.23 -7.03 16.06
N GLU A 105 9.65 -6.28 16.99
CA GLU A 105 10.39 -5.49 17.99
C GLU A 105 11.17 -6.36 19.00
N LEU A 106 10.70 -7.59 19.28
CA LEU A 106 11.32 -8.52 20.23
C LEU A 106 12.32 -9.42 19.53
N TYR A 107 11.98 -9.93 18.34
CA TYR A 107 12.79 -10.93 17.63
C TYR A 107 13.64 -10.37 16.49
N GLY A 108 13.44 -9.10 16.09
CA GLY A 108 14.11 -8.44 14.96
C GLY A 108 13.59 -8.83 13.57
N SER A 109 12.78 -9.88 13.46
CA SER A 109 12.17 -10.37 12.22
C SER A 109 10.79 -10.95 12.47
N ASP A 110 9.85 -10.73 11.55
CA ASP A 110 8.50 -11.32 11.61
C ASP A 110 8.47 -12.79 11.19
N PHE A 111 9.53 -13.26 10.54
CA PHE A 111 9.59 -14.59 9.94
C PHE A 111 10.82 -15.37 10.41
N ARG A 112 10.63 -16.66 10.62
CA ARG A 112 11.69 -17.61 10.98
C ARG A 112 11.55 -18.89 10.19
N TRP A 113 12.67 -19.37 9.64
CA TRP A 113 12.78 -20.72 9.11
C TRP A 113 13.10 -21.70 10.24
N VAL A 114 12.35 -22.79 10.30
CA VAL A 114 12.54 -23.87 11.28
C VAL A 114 12.54 -25.22 10.57
N LEU A 115 13.41 -26.12 11.01
CA LEU A 115 13.44 -27.50 10.51
C LEU A 115 12.38 -28.31 11.24
N GLU A 116 11.62 -29.13 10.52
CA GLU A 116 10.47 -29.85 11.09
C GLU A 116 10.88 -30.81 12.23
N HIS A 117 12.08 -31.37 12.16
CA HIS A 117 12.62 -32.24 13.22
C HIS A 117 13.03 -31.49 14.50
N GLN A 118 13.17 -30.17 14.47
CA GLN A 118 13.47 -29.34 15.64
C GLN A 118 12.21 -28.89 16.37
N LEU A 119 11.03 -29.16 15.79
CA LEU A 119 9.74 -28.82 16.35
C LEU A 119 9.16 -30.02 17.09
N SER A 120 8.66 -29.77 18.29
CA SER A 120 7.93 -30.75 19.09
C SER A 120 6.73 -30.10 19.76
N ASP A 121 5.82 -30.93 20.29
CA ASP A 121 4.64 -30.48 21.05
C ASP A 121 3.72 -29.47 20.31
N LEU A 122 3.46 -29.75 19.02
CA LEU A 122 2.56 -28.93 18.21
C LEU A 122 1.15 -28.93 18.78
N HIS A 123 0.65 -27.76 19.13
CA HIS A 123 -0.75 -27.57 19.47
C HIS A 123 -1.30 -26.21 19.00
N TYR A 124 -2.62 -26.06 19.06
CA TYR A 124 -3.36 -24.89 18.57
C TYR A 124 -4.15 -24.25 19.73
N PRO A 125 -3.49 -23.43 20.57
CA PRO A 125 -4.10 -22.85 21.77
C PRO A 125 -5.23 -21.88 21.38
N LYS A 126 -6.43 -22.08 21.92
CA LYS A 126 -7.62 -21.26 21.57
C LYS A 126 -7.48 -19.81 22.03
N GLN A 127 -6.73 -19.60 23.12
CA GLN A 127 -6.51 -18.32 23.78
C GLN A 127 -5.46 -17.45 23.08
N ALA A 128 -4.66 -18.04 22.19
CA ALA A 128 -3.64 -17.31 21.44
C ALA A 128 -4.27 -16.18 20.62
N VAL A 129 -3.72 -14.99 20.77
CA VAL A 129 -4.20 -13.78 20.12
C VAL A 129 -3.28 -13.37 18.98
N ALA A 130 -3.91 -12.94 17.90
CA ALA A 130 -3.29 -12.16 16.84
C ALA A 130 -3.69 -10.70 17.03
N LEU A 131 -2.70 -9.87 17.31
CA LEU A 131 -2.83 -8.44 17.48
C LEU A 131 -2.18 -7.73 16.31
N GLU A 132 -2.99 -7.09 15.47
CA GLU A 132 -2.49 -6.19 14.43
C GLU A 132 -2.30 -4.80 15.04
N ARG A 133 -1.09 -4.28 14.86
CA ARG A 133 -0.70 -2.98 15.40
C ARG A 133 -0.53 -1.96 14.27
N ARG A 134 -0.65 -0.70 14.64
CA ARG A 134 -0.43 0.44 13.74
C ARG A 134 1.03 0.55 13.32
N GLU A 135 1.93 0.16 14.22
CA GLU A 135 3.38 0.14 14.04
C GLU A 135 3.94 -1.23 14.44
N TRP A 136 5.11 -1.61 13.91
CA TRP A 136 5.83 -2.84 14.29
C TRP A 136 5.13 -4.17 13.95
N GLY A 137 4.16 -4.15 13.03
CA GLY A 137 3.49 -5.35 12.52
C GLY A 137 2.71 -6.14 13.59
N ASN A 138 2.43 -7.40 13.29
CA ASN A 138 1.63 -8.26 14.15
C ASN A 138 2.35 -8.63 15.45
N PHE A 139 1.59 -8.70 16.54
CA PHE A 139 2.00 -9.35 17.77
C PHE A 139 1.24 -10.66 17.96
N TYR A 140 1.95 -11.74 18.29
CA TYR A 140 1.38 -13.04 18.63
C TYR A 140 1.75 -13.41 20.07
N GLY A 141 0.73 -13.78 20.86
CA GLY A 141 0.93 -14.19 22.25
C GLY A 141 -0.39 -14.38 22.99
N TYR A 142 -0.37 -14.07 24.28
CA TYR A 142 -1.45 -14.29 25.23
C TYR A 142 -1.77 -13.02 26.01
N ILE A 143 -3.04 -12.79 26.30
CA ILE A 143 -3.45 -11.70 27.19
C ILE A 143 -3.18 -12.14 28.62
N VAL A 144 -2.44 -11.31 29.36
CA VAL A 144 -2.15 -11.57 30.79
C VAL A 144 -2.67 -10.46 31.69
N GLY A 145 -2.98 -9.27 31.17
CA GLY A 145 -3.58 -8.23 31.99
C GLY A 145 -3.97 -6.97 31.25
N ILE A 146 -4.70 -6.10 31.93
CA ILE A 146 -5.10 -4.78 31.44
C ILE A 146 -4.60 -3.75 32.44
N LYS A 147 -4.03 -2.67 31.92
CA LYS A 147 -3.67 -1.50 32.70
C LYS A 147 -4.52 -0.30 32.31
N GLU A 148 -4.83 0.52 33.30
CA GLU A 148 -5.46 1.82 33.14
C GLU A 148 -4.60 2.87 33.86
N ASN A 149 -4.16 3.90 33.15
CA ASN A 149 -3.20 4.90 33.64
C ASN A 149 -1.92 4.28 34.22
N GLY A 150 -1.43 3.19 33.61
CA GLY A 150 -0.25 2.45 34.05
C GLY A 150 -0.48 1.55 35.28
N GLN A 151 -1.66 1.56 35.89
CA GLN A 151 -2.01 0.68 37.01
C GLN A 151 -2.68 -0.60 36.50
N LEU A 152 -2.24 -1.75 36.99
CA LEU A 152 -2.85 -3.05 36.67
C LEU A 152 -4.23 -3.14 37.31
N ILE A 153 -5.27 -3.25 36.48
CA ILE A 153 -6.67 -3.33 36.94
C ILE A 153 -7.23 -4.76 36.89
N ALA A 154 -6.67 -5.59 36.02
CA ALA A 154 -7.07 -6.98 35.85
C ALA A 154 -5.89 -7.79 35.33
N GLU A 155 -5.79 -9.04 35.79
CA GLU A 155 -4.75 -9.99 35.43
C GLU A 155 -5.40 -11.35 35.22
N GLN A 156 -4.84 -12.15 34.32
CA GLN A 156 -5.27 -13.52 34.07
C GLN A 156 -4.07 -14.38 33.69
N THR A 157 -4.21 -15.70 33.79
CA THR A 157 -3.19 -16.59 33.23
C THR A 157 -3.32 -16.70 31.70
N PRO A 158 -2.25 -17.04 30.97
CA PRO A 158 -2.30 -17.22 29.51
C PRO A 158 -3.34 -18.24 29.01
N THR A 159 -3.73 -19.17 29.87
CA THR A 159 -4.72 -20.21 29.59
C THR A 159 -6.16 -19.76 29.81
N ASP A 160 -6.36 -18.66 30.51
CA ASP A 160 -7.68 -18.09 30.79
C ASP A 160 -8.15 -17.17 29.66
N ASN A 161 -9.46 -16.92 29.60
CA ASN A 161 -10.05 -16.04 28.59
C ASN A 161 -11.01 -15.01 29.16
N ASP A 162 -10.90 -14.73 30.46
CA ASP A 162 -11.86 -13.92 31.21
C ASP A 162 -11.80 -12.43 30.82
N LEU A 163 -10.62 -11.94 30.42
CA LEU A 163 -10.43 -10.55 30.00
C LEU A 163 -10.86 -10.28 28.55
N TRP A 164 -11.19 -11.30 27.76
CA TRP A 164 -11.40 -11.16 26.31
C TRP A 164 -12.49 -10.15 25.94
N SER A 165 -13.64 -10.18 26.63
CA SER A 165 -14.74 -9.24 26.37
C SER A 165 -14.37 -7.79 26.68
N GLU A 166 -13.67 -7.55 27.79
CA GLU A 166 -13.21 -6.22 28.19
C GLU A 166 -12.15 -5.67 27.21
N VAL A 167 -11.23 -6.52 26.76
CA VAL A 167 -10.22 -6.13 25.76
C VAL A 167 -10.88 -5.75 24.43
N LEU A 168 -11.90 -6.50 23.98
CA LEU A 168 -12.65 -6.15 22.77
C LEU A 168 -13.33 -4.78 22.92
N GLN A 169 -14.01 -4.54 24.04
CA GLN A 169 -14.68 -3.25 24.30
C GLN A 169 -13.69 -2.07 24.32
N ARG A 170 -12.52 -2.25 24.93
CA ARG A 170 -11.47 -1.21 24.94
C ARG A 170 -10.86 -0.97 23.56
N THR A 171 -10.71 -2.03 22.76
CA THR A 171 -10.24 -1.94 21.36
C THR A 171 -11.24 -1.19 20.49
N GLU A 172 -12.54 -1.48 20.61
CA GLU A 172 -13.61 -0.76 19.91
C GLU A 172 -13.63 0.72 20.29
N ARG A 173 -13.51 1.03 21.59
CA ARG A 173 -13.45 2.41 22.06
C ARG A 173 -12.22 3.15 21.51
N ALA A 174 -11.03 2.53 21.55
CA ALA A 174 -9.82 3.11 20.99
C ALA A 174 -9.95 3.36 19.49
N THR A 175 -10.55 2.41 18.75
CA THR A 175 -10.85 2.56 17.32
C THR A 175 -11.80 3.72 17.05
N ALA A 176 -12.86 3.88 17.86
CA ALA A 176 -13.79 4.99 17.73
C ALA A 176 -13.12 6.34 18.02
N ILE A 177 -12.24 6.43 19.02
CA ILE A 177 -11.47 7.64 19.33
C ILE A 177 -10.51 7.96 18.18
N TYR A 178 -9.78 6.96 17.66
CA TYR A 178 -8.90 7.12 16.51
C TYR A 178 -9.65 7.68 15.30
N GLN A 179 -10.86 7.17 15.02
CA GLN A 179 -11.66 7.67 13.90
C GLN A 179 -12.08 9.14 14.08
N LYS A 180 -12.40 9.55 15.32
CA LYS A 180 -12.69 10.95 15.64
C LYS A 180 -11.46 11.84 15.45
N ILE A 181 -10.29 11.39 15.92
CA ILE A 181 -9.02 12.09 15.71
C ILE A 181 -8.77 12.29 14.21
N LYS A 182 -8.85 11.22 13.41
CA LYS A 182 -8.66 11.28 11.94
C LYS A 182 -9.65 12.26 11.28
N ASN A 183 -10.91 12.25 11.69
CA ASN A 183 -11.93 13.15 11.14
C ASN A 183 -11.70 14.62 11.54
N LEU A 184 -11.23 14.89 12.75
CA LEU A 184 -10.91 16.26 13.20
C LEU A 184 -9.68 16.80 12.47
N GLU A 185 -8.60 16.01 12.40
CA GLU A 185 -7.34 16.38 11.75
C GLU A 185 -7.52 16.59 10.24
N GLY A 186 -8.15 15.63 9.55
CA GLY A 186 -8.36 15.69 8.10
C GLY A 186 -9.54 16.56 7.67
N GLY A 187 -10.52 16.77 8.55
CA GLY A 187 -11.74 17.52 8.27
C GLY A 187 -11.65 18.97 8.73
N ALA A 188 -12.07 19.22 9.98
CA ALA A 188 -12.22 20.58 10.51
C ALA A 188 -10.89 21.34 10.56
N ILE A 189 -9.84 20.73 11.13
CA ILE A 189 -8.51 21.34 11.21
C ILE A 189 -7.90 21.51 9.82
N GLY A 190 -8.05 20.50 8.95
CA GLY A 190 -7.63 20.57 7.56
C GLY A 190 -8.27 21.74 6.79
N ALA A 191 -9.57 21.96 6.96
CA ALA A 191 -10.31 23.06 6.35
C ALA A 191 -9.82 24.43 6.86
N ILE A 192 -9.64 24.58 8.17
CA ILE A 192 -9.12 25.82 8.76
C ILE A 192 -7.70 26.11 8.26
N ASN A 193 -6.83 25.10 8.21
CA ASN A 193 -5.47 25.24 7.68
C ASN A 193 -5.47 25.67 6.20
N TYR A 194 -6.38 25.12 5.39
CA TYR A 194 -6.55 25.54 4.01
C TYR A 194 -6.94 27.02 3.91
N GLU A 195 -7.91 27.48 4.72
CA GLU A 195 -8.33 28.88 4.72
C GLU A 195 -7.23 29.83 5.22
N LEU A 196 -6.50 29.45 6.27
CA LEU A 196 -5.33 30.19 6.75
C LEU A 196 -4.26 30.32 5.66
N GLU A 197 -4.04 29.26 4.88
CA GLU A 197 -3.14 29.29 3.73
C GLU A 197 -3.66 30.21 2.63
N GLN A 198 -4.96 30.23 2.33
CA GLN A 198 -5.54 31.20 1.38
C GLN A 198 -5.30 32.65 1.83
N LEU A 199 -5.49 32.94 3.12
CA LEU A 199 -5.22 34.28 3.67
C LEU A 199 -3.72 34.64 3.62
N ARG A 200 -2.82 33.66 3.79
CA ARG A 200 -1.37 33.85 3.61
C ARG A 200 -1.06 34.22 2.15
N LEU A 201 -1.66 33.51 1.20
CA LEU A 201 -1.48 33.77 -0.23
C LEU A 201 -2.06 35.14 -0.63
N GLU A 202 -3.19 35.55 -0.07
CA GLU A 202 -3.78 36.87 -0.32
C GLU A 202 -2.90 38.00 0.22
N GLU A 203 -2.39 37.87 1.45
CA GLU A 203 -1.42 38.82 2.00
C GLU A 203 -0.21 38.97 1.08
N ARG A 204 0.34 37.86 0.60
CA ARG A 204 1.47 37.87 -0.32
C ARG A 204 1.12 38.51 -1.66
N ARG A 205 -0.09 38.30 -2.16
CA ARG A 205 -0.60 38.93 -3.39
C ARG A 205 -0.69 40.45 -3.26
N LEU A 206 -1.17 40.95 -2.12
CA LEU A 206 -1.23 42.39 -1.85
C LEU A 206 0.17 43.01 -1.81
N GLN A 207 1.13 42.36 -1.14
CA GLN A 207 2.53 42.81 -1.11
C GLN A 207 3.14 42.90 -2.52
N LEU A 208 2.92 41.88 -3.36
CA LEU A 208 3.42 41.87 -4.73
C LEU A 208 2.80 42.97 -5.61
N LYS A 209 1.57 43.40 -5.30
CA LYS A 209 0.88 44.49 -5.99
C LYS A 209 1.16 45.89 -5.39
N GLY A 210 1.90 45.98 -4.28
CA GLY A 210 2.06 47.22 -3.52
C GLY A 210 0.75 47.76 -2.93
N GLN A 211 -0.18 46.87 -2.60
CA GLN A 211 -1.52 47.16 -2.04
C GLN A 211 -1.64 46.73 -0.58
N ASP A 212 -0.52 46.55 0.11
CA ASP A 212 -0.38 46.19 1.52
C ASP A 212 -0.66 47.39 2.45
N THR A 213 -1.79 48.06 2.23
CA THR A 213 -2.22 49.16 3.09
C THR A 213 -2.51 48.66 4.51
N ALA A 214 -2.34 49.55 5.50
CA ALA A 214 -2.62 49.22 6.90
C ALA A 214 -4.05 48.70 7.10
N GLN A 215 -5.02 49.20 6.32
CA GLN A 215 -6.40 48.73 6.34
C GLN A 215 -6.54 47.29 5.83
N ASN A 216 -5.97 46.97 4.67
CA ASN A 216 -6.05 45.62 4.09
C ASN A 216 -5.35 44.58 4.98
N LEU A 217 -4.20 44.94 5.56
CA LEU A 217 -3.49 44.07 6.50
C LEU A 217 -4.26 43.88 7.81
N ALA A 218 -4.93 44.93 8.29
CA ALA A 218 -5.78 44.83 9.48
C ALA A 218 -6.98 43.91 9.26
N GLU A 219 -7.61 43.96 8.08
CA GLU A 219 -8.72 43.07 7.71
C GLU A 219 -8.28 41.60 7.63
N LEU A 220 -7.17 41.31 6.93
CA LEU A 220 -6.62 39.95 6.86
C LEU A 220 -6.23 39.44 8.26
N LYS A 221 -5.64 40.30 9.09
CA LYS A 221 -5.31 39.94 10.48
C LYS A 221 -6.56 39.62 11.30
N ALA A 222 -7.64 40.37 11.13
CA ALA A 222 -8.91 40.09 11.79
C ALA A 222 -9.47 38.73 11.36
N GLN A 223 -9.50 38.42 10.06
CA GLN A 223 -9.95 37.12 9.55
C GLN A 223 -9.07 35.96 10.07
N LYS A 224 -7.74 36.11 10.02
CA LYS A 224 -6.80 35.13 10.59
C LYS A 224 -7.04 34.91 12.07
N SER A 225 -7.34 35.95 12.84
CA SER A 225 -7.57 35.82 14.28
C SER A 225 -8.83 35.01 14.62
N VAL A 226 -9.88 35.12 13.80
CA VAL A 226 -11.10 34.30 13.93
C VAL A 226 -10.77 32.83 13.67
N LEU A 227 -10.09 32.52 12.55
CA LEU A 227 -9.69 31.16 12.22
C LEU A 227 -8.71 30.55 13.23
N GLN A 228 -7.81 31.35 13.80
CA GLN A 228 -6.92 30.90 14.87
C GLN A 228 -7.67 30.58 16.17
N ALA A 229 -8.73 31.32 16.49
CA ALA A 229 -9.59 31.01 17.63
C ALA A 229 -10.38 29.70 17.39
N GLU A 230 -10.90 29.50 16.19
CA GLU A 230 -11.56 28.24 15.80
C GLU A 230 -10.58 27.07 15.82
N TYR A 231 -9.38 27.25 15.27
CA TYR A 231 -8.30 26.26 15.32
C TYR A 231 -7.99 25.86 16.77
N ALA A 232 -7.81 26.85 17.66
CA ALA A 232 -7.53 26.59 19.07
C ALA A 232 -8.66 25.80 19.76
N SER A 233 -9.92 26.03 19.38
CA SER A 233 -11.05 25.25 19.85
C SER A 233 -10.99 23.79 19.38
N GLN A 234 -10.69 23.57 18.09
CA GLN A 234 -10.55 22.23 17.52
C GLN A 234 -9.35 21.47 18.10
N GLU A 235 -8.23 22.18 18.31
CA GLU A 235 -7.04 21.65 18.97
C GLU A 235 -7.33 21.24 20.41
N ALA A 236 -8.11 22.03 21.16
CA ALA A 236 -8.53 21.66 22.51
C ALA A 236 -9.38 20.38 22.52
N GLU A 237 -10.31 20.22 21.57
CA GLU A 237 -11.09 18.98 21.41
C GLU A 237 -10.19 17.79 21.06
N LEU A 238 -9.25 17.97 20.13
CA LEU A 238 -8.28 16.97 19.75
C LEU A 238 -7.43 16.50 20.95
N MET A 239 -6.91 17.44 21.75
CA MET A 239 -6.13 17.13 22.96
C MET A 239 -6.98 16.41 24.01
N ALA A 240 -8.26 16.76 24.13
CA ALA A 240 -9.20 16.07 25.02
C ALA A 240 -9.45 14.61 24.60
N LEU A 241 -9.34 14.26 23.32
CA LEU A 241 -9.43 12.88 22.81
C LEU A 241 -8.15 12.08 23.07
N TYR A 242 -6.97 12.70 23.00
CA TYR A 242 -5.69 12.00 23.20
C TYR A 242 -5.54 11.41 24.62
N THR A 243 -6.11 12.07 25.62
CA THR A 243 -6.05 11.60 27.02
C THR A 243 -6.71 10.22 27.20
N PRO A 244 -8.01 10.01 26.90
CA PRO A 244 -8.64 8.70 26.95
C PRO A 244 -8.09 7.72 25.90
N PHE A 245 -7.51 8.21 24.80
CA PHE A 245 -6.92 7.36 23.77
C PHE A 245 -5.68 6.60 24.27
N LYS A 246 -4.82 7.28 25.04
CA LYS A 246 -3.57 6.71 25.58
C LYS A 246 -3.72 6.10 26.99
N ARG A 247 -4.91 6.18 27.58
CA ARG A 247 -5.19 5.81 28.97
C ARG A 247 -4.94 4.33 29.26
N ASP A 248 -5.29 3.46 28.33
CA ASP A 248 -5.34 2.01 28.57
C ASP A 248 -4.23 1.30 27.80
N SER A 249 -3.66 0.28 28.42
CA SER A 249 -2.69 -0.63 27.79
C SER A 249 -3.01 -2.08 28.11
N LEU A 250 -2.60 -2.95 27.19
CA LEU A 250 -2.76 -4.39 27.26
C LEU A 250 -1.41 -5.01 27.60
N LEU A 251 -1.37 -5.84 28.64
CA LEU A 251 -0.23 -6.69 28.93
C LEU A 251 -0.39 -8.00 28.19
N LEU A 252 0.61 -8.30 27.37
CA LEU A 252 0.70 -9.50 26.57
C LEU A 252 1.92 -10.30 26.99
N MET A 253 1.85 -11.61 26.84
CA MET A 253 2.96 -12.51 27.04
C MET A 253 3.19 -13.31 25.76
N THR A 254 4.43 -13.34 25.31
CA THR A 254 4.89 -14.20 24.22
C THR A 254 4.98 -15.66 24.67
N ALA A 255 5.10 -16.59 23.72
CA ALA A 255 5.22 -18.01 24.05
C ALA A 255 6.48 -18.32 24.89
N ASP A 256 7.58 -17.61 24.64
CA ASP A 256 8.83 -17.72 25.42
C ASP A 256 8.78 -16.97 26.77
N GLY A 257 7.62 -16.45 27.16
CA GLY A 257 7.38 -15.86 28.48
C GLY A 257 7.76 -14.38 28.61
N GLN A 258 8.21 -13.73 27.55
CA GLN A 258 8.48 -12.29 27.58
C GLN A 258 7.17 -11.51 27.63
N GLN A 259 7.06 -10.59 28.58
CA GLN A 259 5.93 -9.70 28.68
C GLN A 259 6.14 -8.42 27.86
N LYS A 260 5.09 -7.97 27.19
CA LYS A 260 5.06 -6.72 26.44
C LYS A 260 3.79 -5.96 26.77
N GLU A 261 3.95 -4.68 27.08
CA GLU A 261 2.85 -3.73 27.21
C GLU A 261 2.62 -3.04 25.86
N VAL A 262 1.37 -3.05 25.38
CA VAL A 262 0.95 -2.39 24.13
C VAL A 262 -0.22 -1.46 24.44
N ASN A 263 -0.15 -0.20 24.01
CA ASN A 263 -1.24 0.73 24.22
C ASN A 263 -2.44 0.39 23.31
N PHE A 264 -3.67 0.51 23.79
CA PHE A 264 -4.85 0.31 22.92
C PHE A 264 -4.89 1.30 21.75
N SER A 265 -4.24 2.47 21.86
CA SER A 265 -4.08 3.42 20.75
C SER A 265 -3.31 2.85 19.56
N GLU A 266 -2.39 1.91 19.82
CA GLU A 266 -1.54 1.28 18.81
C GLU A 266 -2.21 0.07 18.17
N ILE A 267 -3.37 -0.35 18.66
CA ILE A 267 -4.08 -1.53 18.17
C ILE A 267 -4.97 -1.14 16.99
N VAL A 268 -4.83 -1.87 15.88
CA VAL A 268 -5.76 -1.81 14.75
C VAL A 268 -6.87 -2.84 14.93
N ARG A 269 -6.48 -4.08 15.24
CA ARG A 269 -7.40 -5.20 15.37
C ARG A 269 -6.83 -6.27 16.28
N LEU A 270 -7.70 -6.94 17.02
CA LEU A 270 -7.35 -8.09 17.86
C LEU A 270 -8.34 -9.23 17.59
N TYR A 271 -7.85 -10.46 17.46
CA TYR A 271 -8.68 -11.65 17.27
C TYR A 271 -7.97 -12.92 17.78
N GLN A 272 -8.73 -13.98 18.05
CA GLN A 272 -8.22 -15.30 18.46
C GLN A 272 -8.39 -16.31 17.32
N PRO A 273 -7.40 -16.50 16.43
CA PRO A 273 -7.57 -17.23 15.16
C PRO A 273 -8.03 -18.68 15.33
N ASN A 274 -7.64 -19.29 16.45
CA ASN A 274 -7.94 -20.68 16.81
C ASN A 274 -9.33 -20.85 17.45
N ALA A 275 -9.91 -19.77 17.97
CA ALA A 275 -11.26 -19.76 18.54
C ALA A 275 -12.34 -19.39 17.50
N LEU A 276 -11.95 -18.81 16.35
CA LEU A 276 -12.89 -18.42 15.30
C LEU A 276 -13.58 -19.64 14.66
N SER A 277 -14.90 -19.59 14.61
CA SER A 277 -15.69 -20.46 13.74
C SER A 277 -15.42 -20.17 12.25
N LEU A 278 -15.75 -21.12 11.38
CA LEU A 278 -15.58 -20.95 9.92
C LEU A 278 -16.28 -19.69 9.39
N TRP A 279 -17.49 -19.40 9.88
CA TRP A 279 -18.24 -18.20 9.48
C TRP A 279 -17.54 -16.91 9.90
N GLN A 280 -16.99 -16.86 11.12
CA GLN A 280 -16.21 -15.71 11.58
C GLN A 280 -14.92 -15.56 10.79
N LYS A 281 -14.26 -16.66 10.38
CA LYS A 281 -13.08 -16.59 9.49
C LYS A 281 -13.43 -16.01 8.13
N ILE A 282 -14.55 -16.41 7.53
CA ILE A 282 -15.04 -15.85 6.26
C ILE A 282 -15.36 -14.35 6.42
N GLN A 283 -16.05 -13.96 7.49
CA GLN A 283 -16.33 -12.56 7.76
C GLN A 283 -15.05 -11.74 7.94
N HIS A 284 -14.09 -12.26 8.71
CA HIS A 284 -12.78 -11.63 8.90
C HIS A 284 -12.06 -11.42 7.56
N TYR A 285 -12.03 -12.46 6.72
CA TYR A 285 -11.42 -12.43 5.39
C TYR A 285 -12.03 -11.32 4.52
N ILE A 286 -13.35 -11.25 4.43
CA ILE A 286 -14.04 -10.24 3.61
C ILE A 286 -13.74 -8.84 4.14
N LEU A 287 -13.82 -8.64 5.46
CA LEU A 287 -13.52 -7.35 6.08
C LEU A 287 -12.07 -6.93 5.81
N LYS A 288 -11.11 -7.85 5.88
CA LYS A 288 -9.70 -7.57 5.60
C LYS A 288 -9.44 -7.26 4.14
N LEU A 289 -10.12 -7.94 3.23
CA LEU A 289 -10.06 -7.65 1.80
C LEU A 289 -10.60 -6.25 1.48
N VAL A 290 -11.74 -5.88 2.09
CA VAL A 290 -12.32 -4.54 1.93
C VAL A 290 -11.38 -3.48 2.49
N GLU A 291 -10.89 -3.65 3.73
CA GLU A 291 -9.92 -2.76 4.36
C GLU A 291 -8.69 -2.57 3.47
N PHE A 292 -8.13 -3.65 2.93
CA PHE A 292 -6.97 -3.59 2.04
C PHE A 292 -7.25 -2.76 0.78
N VAL A 293 -8.45 -2.82 0.21
CA VAL A 293 -8.78 -2.08 -1.01
C VAL A 293 -9.18 -0.62 -0.71
N SER A 294 -9.75 -0.33 0.47
CA SER A 294 -10.33 0.98 0.82
C SER A 294 -9.46 1.87 1.69
N ASP A 295 -8.57 1.30 2.51
CA ASP A 295 -7.81 2.07 3.48
C ASP A 295 -6.52 2.68 2.89
N ASP A 296 -5.95 3.60 3.66
CA ASP A 296 -4.63 4.20 3.42
C ASP A 296 -3.50 3.21 3.78
N PRO A 297 -2.34 3.30 3.11
CA PRO A 297 -1.18 2.50 3.46
C PRO A 297 -0.59 2.91 4.81
N ARG A 298 -0.03 1.93 5.52
CA ARG A 298 0.69 2.07 6.79
C ARG A 298 2.12 1.52 6.63
N GLU A 299 3.02 1.87 7.55
CA GLU A 299 4.38 1.29 7.62
C GLU A 299 5.12 1.26 6.27
N ALA A 300 5.28 2.41 5.60
CA ALA A 300 5.93 2.48 4.29
C ALA A 300 5.35 1.54 3.21
N ASN A 301 4.03 1.32 3.24
CA ASN A 301 3.25 0.42 2.38
C ASN A 301 3.45 -1.08 2.65
N THR A 302 3.97 -1.47 3.83
CA THR A 302 4.01 -2.88 4.22
C THR A 302 2.72 -3.36 4.88
N GLU A 303 1.92 -2.44 5.42
CA GLU A 303 0.65 -2.73 6.10
C GLU A 303 -0.45 -1.75 5.62
N GLY A 304 -1.70 -1.98 6.00
CA GLY A 304 -2.82 -1.12 5.62
C GLY A 304 -3.37 -1.38 4.21
N GLY A 305 -3.98 -0.34 3.62
CA GLY A 305 -4.67 -0.46 2.34
C GLY A 305 -3.91 0.16 1.15
N ILE A 306 -4.43 -0.07 -0.05
CA ILE A 306 -3.85 0.33 -1.33
C ILE A 306 -4.73 1.33 -2.10
N PHE A 307 -5.75 1.92 -1.46
CA PHE A 307 -6.72 2.79 -2.11
C PHE A 307 -6.07 3.95 -2.88
N PRO A 308 -5.13 4.73 -2.30
CA PRO A 308 -4.50 5.84 -3.02
C PRO A 308 -3.73 5.40 -4.27
N ALA A 309 -3.11 4.21 -4.25
CA ALA A 309 -2.39 3.66 -5.39
C ALA A 309 -3.33 3.25 -6.53
N ILE A 310 -4.46 2.61 -6.20
CA ILE A 310 -5.51 2.27 -7.18
C ILE A 310 -6.06 3.56 -7.79
N PHE A 311 -6.48 4.51 -6.95
CA PHE A 311 -7.06 5.76 -7.40
C PHE A 311 -6.09 6.54 -8.30
N GLY A 312 -4.84 6.71 -7.85
CA GLY A 312 -3.81 7.41 -8.62
C GLY A 312 -3.54 6.76 -9.98
N THR A 313 -3.49 5.43 -10.03
CA THR A 313 -3.26 4.68 -11.29
C THR A 313 -4.45 4.83 -12.24
N VAL A 314 -5.69 4.66 -11.74
CA VAL A 314 -6.90 4.80 -12.57
C VAL A 314 -7.03 6.22 -13.08
N LEU A 315 -6.86 7.21 -12.21
CA LEU A 315 -6.94 8.63 -12.59
C LEU A 315 -5.86 8.99 -13.63
N MET A 316 -4.63 8.50 -13.45
CA MET A 316 -3.54 8.70 -14.41
C MET A 316 -3.89 8.11 -15.79
N VAL A 317 -4.42 6.89 -15.85
CA VAL A 317 -4.83 6.25 -17.11
C VAL A 317 -6.01 7.00 -17.75
N MET A 318 -6.99 7.45 -16.96
CA MET A 318 -8.11 8.25 -17.47
C MET A 318 -7.64 9.58 -18.05
N MET A 319 -6.78 10.31 -17.33
CA MET A 319 -6.22 11.59 -17.81
C MET A 319 -5.36 11.39 -19.07
N MET A 320 -4.51 10.38 -19.08
CA MET A 320 -3.72 10.01 -20.26
C MET A 320 -4.64 9.71 -21.46
N SER A 321 -5.67 8.88 -21.28
CA SER A 321 -6.58 8.48 -22.35
C SER A 321 -7.40 9.66 -22.87
N LEU A 322 -7.86 10.54 -21.97
CA LEU A 322 -8.60 11.76 -22.32
C LEU A 322 -7.78 12.67 -23.23
N ILE A 323 -6.47 12.74 -23.02
CA ILE A 323 -5.55 13.56 -23.80
C ILE A 323 -5.11 12.81 -25.07
N VAL A 324 -4.64 11.57 -24.96
CA VAL A 324 -4.02 10.90 -26.11
C VAL A 324 -5.03 10.46 -27.16
N THR A 325 -6.24 10.04 -26.76
CA THR A 325 -7.24 9.48 -27.68
C THR A 325 -7.69 10.50 -28.72
N PRO A 326 -8.20 11.70 -28.36
CA PRO A 326 -8.66 12.65 -29.37
C PRO A 326 -7.52 13.11 -30.28
N PHE A 327 -6.36 13.46 -29.71
CA PHE A 327 -5.23 13.94 -30.50
C PHE A 327 -4.64 12.85 -31.41
N GLY A 328 -4.49 11.63 -30.89
CA GLY A 328 -3.96 10.48 -31.64
C GLY A 328 -4.89 10.05 -32.77
N VAL A 329 -6.20 9.96 -32.51
CA VAL A 329 -7.20 9.59 -33.54
C VAL A 329 -7.32 10.66 -34.61
N ILE A 330 -7.38 11.95 -34.22
CA ILE A 330 -7.43 13.05 -35.19
C ILE A 330 -6.18 13.05 -36.07
N ALA A 331 -5.00 12.88 -35.46
CA ALA A 331 -3.74 12.81 -36.21
C ALA A 331 -3.72 11.61 -37.17
N ALA A 332 -4.18 10.44 -36.72
CA ALA A 332 -4.24 9.24 -37.56
C ALA A 332 -5.18 9.42 -38.76
N VAL A 333 -6.43 9.83 -38.50
CA VAL A 333 -7.44 10.07 -39.54
C VAL A 333 -6.94 11.11 -40.53
N TYR A 334 -6.36 12.21 -40.05
CA TYR A 334 -5.79 13.23 -40.92
C TYR A 334 -4.66 12.65 -41.79
N LEU A 335 -3.68 11.97 -41.20
CA LEU A 335 -2.52 11.44 -41.93
C LEU A 335 -2.87 10.31 -42.91
N ARG A 336 -3.97 9.59 -42.66
CA ARG A 336 -4.40 8.45 -43.47
C ARG A 336 -5.37 8.83 -44.57
N GLU A 337 -6.36 9.67 -44.26
CA GLU A 337 -7.49 9.94 -45.18
C GLU A 337 -7.39 11.31 -45.87
N TYR A 338 -6.84 12.33 -45.20
CA TYR A 338 -6.88 13.71 -45.70
C TYR A 338 -5.54 14.23 -46.21
N ALA A 339 -4.44 13.76 -45.63
CA ALA A 339 -3.14 14.35 -45.87
C ALA A 339 -2.57 13.90 -47.23
N SER A 340 -2.33 14.86 -48.12
CA SER A 340 -1.72 14.59 -49.42
C SER A 340 -0.27 14.10 -49.28
N GLN A 341 0.13 13.19 -50.16
CA GLN A 341 1.49 12.66 -50.18
C GLN A 341 2.45 13.80 -50.53
N GLY A 342 3.37 14.13 -49.62
CA GLY A 342 4.26 15.27 -49.75
C GLY A 342 5.37 15.28 -48.70
N VAL A 343 6.21 16.31 -48.74
CA VAL A 343 7.36 16.43 -47.83
C VAL A 343 6.90 16.54 -46.37
N VAL A 344 5.83 17.29 -46.10
CA VAL A 344 5.28 17.49 -44.75
C VAL A 344 4.77 16.17 -44.15
N THR A 345 3.95 15.41 -44.89
CA THR A 345 3.42 14.13 -44.42
C THR A 345 4.52 13.08 -44.22
N ARG A 346 5.56 13.10 -45.07
CA ARG A 346 6.74 12.25 -44.89
C ARG A 346 7.52 12.60 -43.62
N ILE A 347 7.73 13.88 -43.33
CA ILE A 347 8.41 14.34 -42.12
C ILE A 347 7.62 13.92 -40.87
N ILE A 348 6.30 14.15 -40.86
CA ILE A 348 5.46 13.78 -39.72
C ILE A 348 5.53 12.26 -39.47
N ARG A 349 5.43 11.44 -40.51
CA ARG A 349 5.52 9.97 -40.38
C ARG A 349 6.88 9.51 -39.84
N ILE A 350 7.97 10.14 -40.28
CA ILE A 350 9.32 9.87 -39.74
C ILE A 350 9.37 10.27 -38.26
N ALA A 351 8.84 11.45 -37.90
CA ALA A 351 8.82 11.91 -36.50
C ALA A 351 8.01 10.96 -35.59
N VAL A 352 6.84 10.53 -36.03
CA VAL A 352 6.00 9.55 -35.28
C VAL A 352 6.76 8.23 -35.09
N ASN A 353 7.37 7.69 -36.15
CA ASN A 353 8.15 6.46 -36.05
C ASN A 353 9.37 6.61 -35.13
N ASN A 354 10.05 7.75 -35.17
CA ASN A 354 11.17 8.03 -34.29
C ASN A 354 10.71 8.16 -32.83
N LEU A 355 9.60 8.84 -32.56
CA LEU A 355 8.98 8.94 -31.24
C LEU A 355 8.61 7.56 -30.69
N ALA A 356 8.09 6.66 -31.52
CA ALA A 356 7.81 5.28 -31.11
C ALA A 356 9.08 4.49 -30.71
N GLY A 357 10.24 4.87 -31.26
CA GLY A 357 11.54 4.25 -30.96
C GLY A 357 12.28 4.85 -29.77
N VAL A 358 11.79 5.94 -29.17
CA VAL A 358 12.45 6.59 -28.02
C VAL A 358 12.25 5.74 -26.75
N PRO A 359 13.32 5.42 -25.99
CA PRO A 359 13.20 4.71 -24.73
C PRO A 359 12.35 5.46 -23.70
N SER A 360 11.56 4.74 -22.90
CA SER A 360 10.63 5.33 -21.92
C SER A 360 11.31 6.21 -20.87
N ILE A 361 12.56 5.91 -20.48
CA ILE A 361 13.34 6.72 -19.53
C ILE A 361 13.58 8.15 -20.05
N VAL A 362 13.74 8.31 -21.36
CA VAL A 362 13.96 9.62 -22.00
C VAL A 362 12.69 10.45 -21.91
N TYR A 363 11.51 9.85 -22.13
CA TYR A 363 10.22 10.51 -21.90
C TYR A 363 10.04 10.94 -20.45
N GLY A 364 10.46 10.11 -19.48
CA GLY A 364 10.40 10.47 -18.06
C GLY A 364 11.23 11.71 -17.71
N VAL A 365 12.50 11.75 -18.13
CA VAL A 365 13.38 12.90 -17.91
C VAL A 365 12.90 14.14 -18.68
N PHE A 366 12.45 13.95 -19.92
CA PHE A 366 11.83 15.03 -20.70
C PHE A 366 10.59 15.59 -20.00
N GLY A 367 9.71 14.73 -19.48
CA GLY A 367 8.50 15.13 -18.78
C GLY A 367 8.81 15.95 -17.53
N LEU A 368 9.80 15.53 -16.74
CA LEU A 368 10.27 16.31 -15.59
C LEU A 368 10.82 17.68 -16.02
N GLY A 369 11.72 17.71 -17.00
CA GLY A 369 12.33 18.97 -17.43
C GLY A 369 11.35 19.93 -18.10
N PHE A 370 10.54 19.43 -19.03
CA PHE A 370 9.65 20.24 -19.85
C PHE A 370 8.32 20.53 -19.16
N PHE A 371 7.61 19.52 -18.67
CA PHE A 371 6.28 19.73 -18.09
C PHE A 371 6.35 20.30 -16.68
N VAL A 372 7.21 19.76 -15.81
CA VAL A 372 7.27 20.21 -14.41
C VAL A 372 8.06 21.51 -14.29
N TYR A 373 9.34 21.50 -14.67
CA TYR A 373 10.20 22.67 -14.41
C TYR A 373 9.96 23.83 -15.37
N PHE A 374 9.88 23.56 -16.67
CA PHE A 374 9.68 24.63 -17.64
C PHE A 374 8.24 25.12 -17.66
N LEU A 375 7.27 24.27 -18.02
CA LEU A 375 5.87 24.68 -18.16
C LEU A 375 5.24 24.98 -16.78
N GLY A 376 5.32 24.05 -15.83
CA GLY A 376 4.76 24.21 -14.50
C GLY A 376 5.39 25.38 -13.74
N GLY A 377 6.72 25.49 -13.75
CA GLY A 377 7.43 26.62 -13.16
C GLY A 377 7.09 27.96 -13.80
N SER A 378 6.90 28.02 -15.13
CA SER A 378 6.48 29.25 -15.82
C SER A 378 5.04 29.63 -15.45
N LEU A 379 4.12 28.66 -15.37
CA LEU A 379 2.75 28.89 -14.93
C LEU A 379 2.70 29.43 -13.50
N ASP A 380 3.55 28.91 -12.61
CA ASP A 380 3.63 29.40 -11.24
C ASP A 380 4.13 30.85 -11.18
N GLN A 381 5.15 31.20 -11.96
CA GLN A 381 5.64 32.58 -12.03
C GLN A 381 4.59 33.55 -12.55
N LEU A 382 3.78 33.13 -13.54
CA LEU A 382 2.77 33.97 -14.17
C LEU A 382 1.48 34.10 -13.36
N PHE A 383 0.98 32.99 -12.79
CA PHE A 383 -0.36 32.93 -12.20
C PHE A 383 -0.37 32.64 -10.71
N TYR A 384 0.70 32.05 -10.16
CA TYR A 384 0.79 31.62 -8.76
C TYR A 384 2.01 32.21 -8.03
N ALA A 385 2.47 33.39 -8.44
CA ALA A 385 3.60 34.08 -7.81
C ALA A 385 3.48 34.19 -6.26
N PRO A 386 2.28 34.37 -5.67
CA PRO A 386 2.13 34.38 -4.21
C PRO A 386 2.46 33.05 -3.50
N ALA A 387 2.38 31.91 -4.19
CA ALA A 387 2.66 30.59 -3.61
C ALA A 387 4.17 30.29 -3.47
N LEU A 388 5.00 30.95 -4.29
CA LEU A 388 6.45 30.74 -4.30
C LEU A 388 7.09 31.06 -2.94
N PRO A 389 8.08 30.25 -2.48
CA PRO A 389 8.85 29.27 -3.24
C PRO A 389 8.23 27.87 -3.37
N SER A 390 7.07 27.61 -2.77
CA SER A 390 6.35 26.34 -2.88
C SER A 390 5.48 26.35 -4.14
N PRO A 391 5.91 25.72 -5.25
CA PRO A 391 5.20 25.83 -6.52
C PRO A 391 3.89 25.04 -6.50
N THR A 392 2.90 25.47 -7.29
CA THR A 392 1.62 24.74 -7.47
C THR A 392 1.74 23.76 -8.64
N PHE A 393 2.23 24.24 -9.78
CA PHE A 393 2.36 23.48 -11.01
C PHE A 393 3.80 23.00 -11.25
N GLY A 394 4.81 23.64 -10.66
CA GLY A 394 6.21 23.25 -10.69
C GLY A 394 6.57 22.04 -9.82
N THR A 395 5.58 21.33 -9.28
CA THR A 395 5.75 20.08 -8.53
C THR A 395 5.40 18.86 -9.40
N PRO A 396 6.14 17.75 -9.29
CA PRO A 396 5.73 16.50 -9.92
C PRO A 396 4.34 16.07 -9.44
N GLY A 397 3.48 15.63 -10.36
CA GLY A 397 2.10 15.26 -10.02
C GLY A 397 1.40 14.48 -11.14
N LEU A 398 0.17 14.03 -10.86
CA LEU A 398 -0.61 13.17 -11.75
C LEU A 398 -0.85 13.79 -13.14
N LEU A 399 -1.07 15.11 -13.20
CA LEU A 399 -1.24 15.84 -14.46
C LEU A 399 -0.02 15.67 -15.36
N TRP A 400 1.18 15.98 -14.88
CA TRP A 400 2.41 15.89 -15.67
C TRP A 400 2.80 14.47 -16.01
N ALA A 401 2.59 13.53 -15.08
CA ALA A 401 2.79 12.11 -15.33
C ALA A 401 1.87 11.63 -16.47
N SER A 402 0.58 11.97 -16.42
CA SER A 402 -0.38 11.59 -17.46
C SER A 402 -0.07 12.20 -18.83
N LEU A 403 0.39 13.46 -18.88
CA LEU A 403 0.84 14.12 -20.11
C LEU A 403 2.10 13.46 -20.70
N THR A 404 3.03 13.06 -19.84
CA THR A 404 4.25 12.34 -20.26
C THR A 404 3.90 10.99 -20.84
N LEU A 405 2.99 10.24 -20.19
CA LEU A 405 2.51 8.97 -20.71
C LEU A 405 1.69 9.14 -22.00
N ALA A 406 0.91 10.22 -22.11
CA ALA A 406 0.19 10.54 -23.34
C ALA A 406 1.20 10.76 -24.48
N LEU A 407 2.25 11.55 -24.27
CA LEU A 407 3.29 11.75 -25.28
C LEU A 407 3.96 10.44 -25.70
N LEU A 408 4.26 9.55 -24.73
CA LEU A 408 4.85 8.25 -24.98
C LEU A 408 3.93 7.31 -25.78
N THR A 409 2.63 7.35 -25.53
CA THR A 409 1.63 6.45 -26.16
C THR A 409 1.08 6.98 -27.49
N LEU A 410 1.23 8.27 -27.75
CA LEU A 410 0.74 8.93 -28.96
C LEU A 410 1.17 8.24 -30.27
N PRO A 411 2.45 7.84 -30.47
CA PRO A 411 2.86 7.19 -31.71
C PRO A 411 2.16 5.84 -31.94
N VAL A 412 1.91 5.08 -30.88
CA VAL A 412 1.23 3.79 -30.95
C VAL A 412 -0.21 3.98 -31.41
N VAL A 413 -0.91 4.99 -30.86
CA VAL A 413 -2.29 5.31 -31.28
C VAL A 413 -2.35 5.77 -32.74
N ILE A 414 -1.40 6.59 -33.17
CA ILE A 414 -1.33 7.08 -34.55
C ILE A 414 -1.09 5.95 -35.56
N VAL A 415 -0.23 4.97 -35.21
CA VAL A 415 0.11 3.87 -36.11
C VAL A 415 -0.94 2.76 -36.10
N ALA A 416 -1.62 2.55 -34.97
CA ALA A 416 -2.63 1.50 -34.83
C ALA A 416 -3.99 1.86 -35.45
N THR A 417 -4.27 3.15 -35.65
CA THR A 417 -5.49 3.69 -36.28
C THR A 417 -5.26 3.88 -37.78
#